data_AF-B4QGV9-F1
#
_entry.id   AF-B4QGV9-F1
#
_cell.length_a   1.000
_cell.length_b   1.000
_cell.length_c   1.000
_cell.angle_alpha   90.00
_cell.angle_beta   90.00
_cell.angle_gamma   90.00
#
_symmetry.space_group_name_H-M   'P 1'
#
loop_
_entity.id
_entity.type
_entity.pdbx_description
1 polymer ?
#
loop_
_entity_poly.entity_id
_entity_poly.type
_entity_poly.pdbx_seq_one_letter_code
_entity_poly.pdbx_strand_id
1 'polypeptide(L)'
;MDKLQGDSLNCSTKAGSIVTDCCYVEKSKFQTQTGRLELKNVHKSIQVHVHQSSDLNMTGVHGNLQITTKGGNLNVQLSELVGNNKIDAENLLEEAIIHISQAIEQNLHIEVTAPEVKLENELEHVAHALNESKNKFVLSNPNTNRLEVSSTGDKGVRLGKQSWSDMMRNKLKATGTLDDLP
;
A
#
# COMPACT_ATOMS: atom_id res chain seq x y z
N MET A 1 -6.87 -22.57 -4.65
CA MET A 1 -7.61 -22.12 -3.44
C MET A 1 -7.85 -20.65 -3.68
N ASP A 2 -9.01 -20.32 -4.23
CA ASP A 2 -9.06 -19.15 -5.10
C ASP A 2 -9.42 -17.86 -4.35
N LYS A 3 -9.90 -17.99 -3.10
CA LYS A 3 -10.23 -16.87 -2.20
C LYS A 3 -10.06 -17.32 -0.74
N LEU A 4 -9.44 -16.49 0.09
CA LEU A 4 -9.42 -16.65 1.55
C LEU A 4 -10.61 -15.91 2.15
N GLN A 5 -11.45 -16.61 2.91
CA GLN A 5 -12.66 -16.09 3.55
C GLN A 5 -12.74 -16.60 5.00
N GLY A 6 -13.28 -15.79 5.90
CA GLY A 6 -13.44 -16.12 7.31
C GLY A 6 -13.44 -14.88 8.21
N ASP A 7 -13.48 -15.08 9.51
CA ASP A 7 -13.55 -13.99 10.48
C ASP A 7 -12.16 -13.41 10.79
N SER A 8 -11.16 -14.28 10.90
CA SER A 8 -9.80 -13.86 11.20
C SER A 8 -8.76 -14.70 10.48
N LEU A 9 -7.71 -14.03 9.98
CA LEU A 9 -6.54 -14.64 9.36
C LEU A 9 -5.31 -14.04 9.99
N ASN A 10 -4.44 -14.89 10.52
CA ASN A 10 -3.11 -14.51 10.98
C ASN A 10 -2.09 -15.34 10.19
N CYS A 11 -1.28 -14.68 9.37
CA CYS A 11 -0.21 -15.31 8.61
C CYS A 11 1.13 -14.72 9.01
N SER A 12 2.09 -15.57 9.34
CA SER A 12 3.41 -15.14 9.80
C SER A 12 4.53 -15.97 9.22
N THR A 13 5.62 -15.32 8.85
CA THR A 13 6.87 -15.99 8.48
C THR A 13 8.06 -15.27 9.09
N LYS A 14 9.23 -15.92 9.09
CA LYS A 14 10.48 -15.31 9.56
C LYS A 14 11.29 -14.76 8.40
N ALA A 15 11.42 -15.52 7.31
CA ALA A 15 12.27 -15.18 6.17
C ALA A 15 11.67 -15.70 4.85
N GLY A 16 10.36 -15.95 4.82
CA GLY A 16 9.66 -16.53 3.68
C GLY A 16 8.76 -15.53 2.96
N SER A 17 7.96 -16.05 2.03
CA SER A 17 7.00 -15.27 1.27
C SER A 17 5.58 -15.51 1.77
N ILE A 18 4.81 -14.44 1.93
CA ILE A 18 3.36 -14.51 2.10
C ILE A 18 2.74 -13.98 0.80
N VAL A 19 1.95 -14.82 0.14
CA VAL A 19 1.30 -14.47 -1.12
C VAL A 19 -0.20 -14.72 -1.00
N THR A 20 -1.00 -13.72 -1.35
CA THR A 20 -2.46 -13.85 -1.43
C THR A 20 -2.96 -13.27 -2.75
N ASP A 21 -3.86 -13.98 -3.44
CA ASP A 21 -4.51 -13.44 -4.63
C ASP A 21 -5.85 -12.73 -4.32
N CYS A 22 -6.59 -13.24 -3.34
CA CYS A 22 -7.86 -12.67 -2.87
C CYS A 22 -8.05 -12.98 -1.38
N CYS A 23 -8.19 -11.95 -0.54
CA CYS A 23 -8.40 -12.09 0.90
C CYS A 23 -9.60 -11.24 1.38
N TYR A 24 -10.72 -11.91 1.66
CA TYR A 24 -12.01 -11.30 2.05
C TYR A 24 -12.36 -11.53 3.53
N VAL A 25 -11.34 -11.71 4.35
CA VAL A 25 -11.46 -12.00 5.79
C VAL A 25 -11.82 -10.71 6.54
N GLU A 26 -12.68 -10.79 7.57
CA GLU A 26 -13.06 -9.60 8.37
C GLU A 26 -11.85 -8.88 8.98
N LYS A 27 -10.92 -9.67 9.54
CA LYS A 27 -9.67 -9.19 10.12
C LYS A 27 -8.49 -10.01 9.63
N SER A 28 -7.58 -9.39 8.90
CA SER A 28 -6.36 -10.03 8.42
C SER A 28 -5.13 -9.38 9.03
N LYS A 29 -4.20 -10.23 9.49
CA LYS A 29 -2.87 -9.82 9.96
C LYS A 29 -1.81 -10.61 9.23
N PHE A 30 -0.90 -9.90 8.59
CA PHE A 30 0.27 -10.45 7.92
C PHE A 30 1.52 -9.93 8.61
N GLN A 31 2.47 -10.81 8.94
CA GLN A 31 3.71 -10.38 9.58
C GLN A 31 4.92 -11.16 9.08
N THR A 32 6.03 -10.44 8.90
CA THR A 32 7.33 -11.07 8.64
C THR A 32 8.47 -10.38 9.36
N GLN A 33 9.56 -11.11 9.60
CA GLN A 33 10.82 -10.49 9.97
C GLN A 33 11.58 -10.03 8.72
N THR A 34 11.80 -10.93 7.77
CA THR A 34 12.31 -10.61 6.43
C THR A 34 11.58 -11.39 5.32
N GLY A 35 11.85 -11.08 4.05
CA GLY A 35 11.32 -11.83 2.91
C GLY A 35 10.39 -10.98 2.05
N ARG A 36 9.27 -11.57 1.60
CA ARG A 36 8.37 -10.93 0.64
C ARG A 36 6.90 -11.03 1.07
N LEU A 37 6.15 -9.96 0.89
CA LEU A 37 4.69 -9.95 1.03
C LEU A 37 4.09 -9.48 -0.29
N GLU A 38 3.33 -10.35 -0.94
CA GLU A 38 2.59 -10.05 -2.16
C GLU A 38 1.10 -10.24 -1.87
N LEU A 39 0.43 -9.16 -1.46
CA LEU A 39 -0.93 -9.22 -0.95
C LEU A 39 -1.90 -8.54 -1.91
N LYS A 40 -2.62 -9.34 -2.70
CA LYS A 40 -3.59 -8.85 -3.68
C LYS A 40 -5.03 -8.97 -3.18
N ASN A 41 -5.84 -7.99 -3.56
CA ASN A 41 -7.27 -7.89 -3.27
C ASN A 41 -7.59 -8.22 -1.81
N VAL A 42 -7.00 -7.46 -0.90
CA VAL A 42 -7.20 -7.61 0.55
C VAL A 42 -8.28 -6.63 0.99
N HIS A 43 -9.28 -7.14 1.71
CA HIS A 43 -10.45 -6.38 2.12
C HIS A 43 -10.59 -6.23 3.64
N LYS A 44 -11.45 -5.28 4.05
CA LYS A 44 -11.94 -5.08 5.43
C LYS A 44 -10.83 -4.59 6.37
N SER A 45 -10.58 -5.22 7.52
CA SER A 45 -9.56 -4.75 8.47
C SER A 45 -8.23 -5.47 8.23
N ILE A 46 -7.18 -4.70 7.96
CA ILE A 46 -5.92 -5.21 7.44
C ILE A 46 -4.76 -4.66 8.27
N GLN A 47 -3.93 -5.56 8.79
CA GLN A 47 -2.71 -5.23 9.52
C GLN A 47 -1.50 -5.89 8.88
N VAL A 48 -0.45 -5.12 8.61
CA VAL A 48 0.81 -5.64 8.06
C VAL A 48 1.96 -5.17 8.92
N HIS A 49 2.82 -6.11 9.33
CA HIS A 49 4.01 -5.84 10.14
C HIS A 49 5.26 -6.43 9.49
N VAL A 50 6.22 -5.58 9.13
CA VAL A 50 7.55 -6.00 8.68
C VAL A 50 8.56 -5.54 9.71
N HIS A 51 9.18 -6.49 10.41
CA HIS A 51 10.00 -6.16 11.58
C HIS A 51 11.44 -5.74 11.25
N GLN A 52 11.99 -6.09 10.07
CA GLN A 52 13.36 -5.74 9.70
C GLN A 52 13.51 -5.25 8.27
N SER A 53 13.12 -6.05 7.27
CA SER A 53 13.24 -5.70 5.85
C SER A 53 12.44 -6.65 4.98
N SER A 54 11.54 -6.14 4.13
CA SER A 54 10.85 -6.97 3.15
C SER A 54 10.53 -6.23 1.86
N ASP A 55 10.29 -6.97 0.79
CA ASP A 55 9.58 -6.45 -0.36
C ASP A 55 8.07 -6.58 -0.12
N LEU A 56 7.43 -5.47 0.28
CA LEU A 56 5.99 -5.39 0.53
C LEU A 56 5.28 -4.79 -0.68
N ASN A 57 4.50 -5.62 -1.37
CA ASN A 57 3.65 -5.23 -2.48
C ASN A 57 2.19 -5.55 -2.15
N MET A 58 1.34 -4.53 -2.17
CA MET A 58 -0.10 -4.66 -1.93
C MET A 58 -0.88 -4.04 -3.07
N THR A 59 -1.84 -4.78 -3.63
CA THR A 59 -2.69 -4.28 -4.72
C THR A 59 -4.16 -4.55 -4.47
N GLY A 60 -5.03 -3.64 -4.92
CA GLY A 60 -6.47 -3.78 -4.74
C GLY A 60 -6.90 -3.71 -3.27
N VAL A 61 -6.22 -2.90 -2.46
CA VAL A 61 -6.52 -2.78 -1.02
C VAL A 61 -7.83 -2.02 -0.83
N HIS A 62 -8.74 -2.59 -0.05
CA HIS A 62 -10.05 -1.99 0.22
C HIS A 62 -10.46 -2.15 1.70
N GLY A 63 -10.64 -1.07 2.45
CA GLY A 63 -11.17 -1.11 3.81
C GLY A 63 -10.38 -0.28 4.81
N ASN A 64 -10.03 -0.84 5.96
CA ASN A 64 -9.23 -0.19 6.97
C ASN A 64 -7.82 -0.80 7.02
N LEU A 65 -6.80 0.03 6.84
CA LEU A 65 -5.41 -0.38 6.66
C LEU A 65 -4.48 0.16 7.74
N GLN A 66 -3.67 -0.73 8.31
CA GLN A 66 -2.57 -0.41 9.20
C GLN A 66 -1.30 -1.13 8.72
N ILE A 67 -0.30 -0.38 8.27
CA ILE A 67 1.00 -0.92 7.86
C ILE A 67 2.07 -0.34 8.77
N THR A 68 2.91 -1.21 9.33
CA THR A 68 4.19 -0.83 9.92
C THR A 68 5.28 -1.63 9.23
N THR A 69 6.16 -0.95 8.51
CA THR A 69 7.26 -1.61 7.80
C THR A 69 8.60 -0.99 8.16
N LYS A 70 9.63 -1.84 8.21
CA LYS A 70 11.03 -1.46 8.39
C LYS A 70 11.83 -2.08 7.27
N GLY A 71 12.74 -1.32 6.66
CA GLY A 71 13.64 -1.81 5.62
C GLY A 71 12.94 -2.24 4.34
N GLY A 72 13.73 -2.55 3.32
CA GLY A 72 13.23 -3.09 2.06
C GLY A 72 12.44 -2.08 1.22
N ASN A 73 11.41 -2.56 0.52
CA ASN A 73 10.64 -1.80 -0.45
C ASN A 73 9.15 -1.82 -0.11
N LEU A 74 8.46 -0.71 -0.40
CA LEU A 74 7.03 -0.56 -0.17
C LEU A 74 6.32 -0.09 -1.45
N ASN A 75 5.38 -0.90 -1.94
CA ASN A 75 4.47 -0.54 -3.01
C ASN A 75 3.03 -0.88 -2.61
N VAL A 76 2.15 0.11 -2.59
CA VAL A 76 0.76 -0.05 -2.16
C VAL A 76 -0.19 0.63 -3.14
N GLN A 77 -1.17 -0.12 -3.66
CA GLN A 77 -2.28 0.40 -4.45
C GLN A 77 -3.58 0.34 -3.66
N LEU A 78 -4.10 1.51 -3.35
CA LEU A 78 -5.26 1.73 -2.49
C LEU A 78 -6.50 2.03 -3.34
N SER A 79 -7.48 1.12 -3.31
CA SER A 79 -8.71 1.26 -4.09
C SER A 79 -9.77 2.09 -3.37
N GLU A 80 -10.00 1.81 -2.09
CA GLU A 80 -10.99 2.52 -1.27
C GLU A 80 -10.67 2.30 0.21
N LEU A 81 -10.81 3.33 1.04
CA LEU A 81 -10.44 3.26 2.44
C LEU A 81 -11.53 3.84 3.34
N VAL A 82 -11.68 3.25 4.53
CA VAL A 82 -12.65 3.66 5.54
C VAL A 82 -12.00 3.81 6.91
N GLY A 83 -12.52 4.74 7.71
CA GLY A 83 -11.98 5.07 9.03
C GLY A 83 -10.58 5.68 8.97
N ASN A 84 -9.78 5.40 10.00
CA ASN A 84 -8.42 5.89 10.13
C ASN A 84 -7.43 4.86 9.61
N ASN A 85 -6.65 5.24 8.61
CA ASN A 85 -5.69 4.38 7.93
C ASN A 85 -4.29 4.91 8.15
N LYS A 86 -3.33 4.01 8.35
CA LYS A 86 -1.95 4.38 8.64
C LYS A 86 -0.94 3.54 7.87
N ILE A 87 0.09 4.20 7.37
CA ILE A 87 1.29 3.58 6.81
C ILE A 87 2.50 4.23 7.48
N ASP A 88 3.17 3.48 8.35
CA ASP A 88 4.45 3.85 8.96
C ASP A 88 5.56 3.04 8.29
N ALA A 89 6.46 3.72 7.59
CA ALA A 89 7.59 3.11 6.89
C ALA A 89 8.92 3.66 7.39
N GLU A 90 9.79 2.79 7.89
CA GLU A 90 11.10 3.16 8.38
C GLU A 90 12.21 2.58 7.53
N ASN A 91 13.28 3.36 7.29
CA ASN A 91 14.52 2.88 6.67
C ASN A 91 14.34 2.11 5.34
N LEU A 92 13.38 2.52 4.51
CA LEU A 92 13.19 1.92 3.19
C LEU A 92 14.45 2.14 2.31
N LEU A 93 14.72 1.17 1.44
CA LEU A 93 15.83 1.23 0.48
C LEU A 93 15.55 2.26 -0.61
N GLU A 94 14.30 2.29 -1.06
CA GLU A 94 13.79 3.20 -2.09
C GLU A 94 12.62 4.02 -1.55
N GLU A 95 12.07 4.89 -2.40
CA GLU A 95 10.86 5.64 -2.05
C GLU A 95 9.68 4.70 -1.75
N ALA A 96 8.83 5.09 -0.80
CA ALA A 96 7.54 4.43 -0.62
C ALA A 96 6.62 4.80 -1.79
N ILE A 97 6.22 3.82 -2.59
CA ILE A 97 5.31 4.02 -3.72
C ILE A 97 3.88 3.79 -3.24
N ILE A 98 3.06 4.84 -3.27
CA ILE A 98 1.66 4.76 -2.85
C ILE A 98 0.78 5.31 -3.97
N HIS A 99 -0.04 4.44 -4.52
CA HIS A 99 -1.01 4.78 -5.55
C HIS A 99 -2.41 4.80 -4.97
N ILE A 100 -3.12 5.91 -5.19
CA ILE A 100 -4.48 6.11 -4.68
C ILE A 100 -5.49 6.14 -5.82
N SER A 101 -6.67 5.58 -5.59
CA SER A 101 -7.79 5.71 -6.51
C SER A 101 -8.35 7.13 -6.55
N GLN A 102 -9.19 7.42 -7.55
CA GLN A 102 -9.97 8.65 -7.57
C GLN A 102 -10.91 8.79 -6.37
N ALA A 103 -11.50 7.68 -5.91
CA ALA A 103 -12.38 7.71 -4.74
C ALA A 103 -11.62 8.13 -3.47
N ILE A 104 -10.36 7.71 -3.31
CA ILE A 104 -9.54 8.11 -2.16
C ILE A 104 -9.19 9.60 -2.23
N GLU A 105 -8.68 10.07 -3.37
CA GLU A 105 -8.34 11.49 -3.53
C GLU A 105 -9.55 12.41 -3.25
N GLN A 106 -10.74 12.03 -3.71
CA GLN A 106 -11.93 12.86 -3.60
C GLN A 106 -12.63 12.79 -2.24
N ASN A 107 -12.40 11.74 -1.44
CA ASN A 107 -13.21 11.49 -0.24
C ASN A 107 -12.40 11.34 1.04
N LEU A 108 -11.08 11.24 1.00
CA LEU A 108 -10.25 11.11 2.20
C LEU A 108 -9.48 12.38 2.50
N HIS A 109 -9.32 12.64 3.79
CA HIS A 109 -8.24 13.51 4.25
C HIS A 109 -6.93 12.72 4.20
N ILE A 110 -5.96 13.19 3.41
CA ILE A 110 -4.67 12.52 3.21
C ILE A 110 -3.56 13.40 3.78
N GLU A 111 -2.78 12.83 4.69
CA GLU A 111 -1.59 13.46 5.26
C GLU A 111 -0.38 12.56 4.99
N VAL A 112 0.65 13.12 4.35
CA VAL A 112 1.91 12.43 4.09
C VAL A 112 3.06 13.26 4.63
N THR A 113 3.89 12.66 5.46
CA THR A 113 5.11 13.25 6.01
C THR A 113 6.29 12.35 5.69
N ALA A 114 7.31 12.90 5.04
CA ALA A 114 8.52 12.17 4.66
C ALA A 114 9.69 13.15 4.41
N PRO A 115 10.96 12.68 4.35
CA PRO A 115 12.08 13.54 3.94
C PRO A 115 11.85 14.27 2.62
N GLU A 116 11.17 13.61 1.68
CA GLU A 116 10.71 14.18 0.42
C GLU A 116 9.37 13.54 0.02
N VAL A 117 8.46 14.32 -0.53
CA VAL A 117 7.17 13.87 -1.08
C VAL A 117 7.12 14.28 -2.55
N LYS A 118 7.02 13.28 -3.42
CA LYS A 118 6.90 13.43 -4.86
C LYS A 118 5.49 13.12 -5.30
N LEU A 119 4.96 13.92 -6.21
CA LEU A 119 3.69 13.67 -6.87
C LEU A 119 3.97 13.22 -8.31
N GLU A 120 3.30 12.17 -8.76
CA GLU A 120 3.22 11.84 -10.18
C GLU A 120 2.38 12.87 -10.93
N ASN A 121 2.54 12.95 -12.25
CA ASN A 121 1.94 13.99 -13.09
C ASN A 121 0.40 14.01 -12.98
N GLU A 122 -0.22 12.85 -12.76
CA GLU A 122 -1.66 12.68 -12.59
C GLU A 122 -2.21 13.31 -11.29
N LEU A 123 -1.34 13.75 -10.39
CA LEU A 123 -1.67 14.47 -9.16
C LEU A 123 -1.24 15.94 -9.20
N GLU A 124 -0.84 16.48 -10.35
CA GLU A 124 -0.44 17.89 -10.49
C GLU A 124 -1.55 18.87 -10.07
N HIS A 125 -2.83 18.54 -10.29
CA HIS A 125 -3.95 19.39 -9.89
C HIS A 125 -4.08 19.56 -8.37
N VAL A 126 -3.52 18.62 -7.58
CA VAL A 126 -3.44 18.72 -6.12
C VAL A 126 -2.05 19.14 -5.61
N ALA A 127 -1.15 19.60 -6.48
CA ALA A 127 0.18 20.05 -6.08
C ALA A 127 0.18 21.20 -5.05
N HIS A 128 -0.90 21.98 -4.98
CA HIS A 128 -1.10 23.02 -3.97
C HIS A 128 -1.19 22.48 -2.52
N ALA A 129 -1.47 21.18 -2.35
CA ALA A 129 -1.49 20.51 -1.06
C ALA A 129 -0.09 20.08 -0.58
N LEU A 130 0.94 20.19 -1.42
CA LEU A 130 2.34 19.96 -1.07
C LEU A 130 2.96 21.26 -0.53
N ASN A 131 3.67 21.18 0.59
CA ASN A 131 4.33 22.35 1.15
C ASN A 131 5.61 22.74 0.38
N GLU A 132 6.13 23.95 0.65
CA GLU A 132 7.30 24.49 -0.03
C GLU A 132 8.56 23.60 0.11
N SER A 133 8.76 23.02 1.30
CA SER A 133 9.89 22.13 1.58
C SER A 133 9.74 20.73 0.97
N LYS A 134 8.59 20.44 0.33
CA LYS A 134 8.25 19.14 -0.26
C LYS A 134 8.41 17.96 0.71
N ASN A 135 8.22 18.18 2.01
CA ASN A 135 8.33 17.13 3.04
C ASN A 135 6.98 16.81 3.69
N LYS A 136 5.94 17.60 3.36
CA LYS A 136 4.59 17.40 3.87
C LYS A 136 3.55 17.66 2.79
N PHE A 137 2.64 16.72 2.60
CA PHE A 137 1.46 16.85 1.74
C PHE A 137 0.20 16.70 2.60
N VAL A 138 -0.76 17.62 2.46
CA VAL A 138 -2.03 17.59 3.21
C VAL A 138 -3.19 17.92 2.27
N LEU A 139 -3.89 16.89 1.80
CA LEU A 139 -5.14 17.05 1.07
C LEU A 139 -6.30 16.94 2.05
N SER A 140 -6.91 18.08 2.38
CA SER A 140 -8.01 18.14 3.34
C SER A 140 -9.35 17.83 2.69
N ASN A 141 -10.13 16.95 3.32
CA ASN A 141 -11.50 16.65 2.95
C ASN A 141 -12.38 16.70 4.22
N PRO A 142 -13.64 17.17 4.15
CA PRO A 142 -14.55 17.20 5.30
C PRO A 142 -14.96 15.81 5.82
N ASN A 143 -14.67 14.74 5.08
CA ASN A 143 -14.93 13.37 5.52
C ASN A 143 -14.12 13.00 6.78
N THR A 144 -14.66 12.11 7.61
CA THR A 144 -13.98 11.54 8.79
C THR A 144 -12.95 10.47 8.43
N ASN A 145 -12.99 9.92 7.20
CA ASN A 145 -12.02 8.94 6.73
C ASN A 145 -10.67 9.61 6.45
N ARG A 146 -9.59 9.01 6.96
CA ARG A 146 -8.24 9.57 6.89
C ARG A 146 -7.22 8.53 6.43
N LEU A 147 -6.22 8.98 5.69
CA LEU A 147 -4.99 8.23 5.39
C LEU A 147 -3.80 9.06 5.88
N GLU A 148 -3.06 8.50 6.83
CA GLU A 148 -1.82 9.07 7.34
C GLU A 148 -0.65 8.20 6.87
N VAL A 149 0.34 8.83 6.23
CA VAL A 149 1.56 8.19 5.76
C VAL A 149 2.76 8.88 6.39
N SER A 150 3.59 8.10 7.06
CA SER A 150 4.86 8.54 7.63
C SER A 150 5.96 7.68 7.04
N SER A 151 6.97 8.29 6.43
CA SER A 151 8.19 7.61 5.99
C SER A 151 9.43 8.27 6.57
N THR A 152 10.36 7.49 7.10
CA THR A 152 11.69 7.99 7.50
C THR A 152 12.81 7.59 6.53
N GLY A 153 12.49 6.89 5.43
CA GLY A 153 13.46 6.53 4.40
C GLY A 153 13.94 7.74 3.62
N ASP A 154 15.25 7.82 3.36
CA ASP A 154 15.91 9.01 2.74
C ASP A 154 15.36 9.37 1.35
N LYS A 155 14.79 8.40 0.63
CA LYS A 155 14.20 8.59 -0.69
C LYS A 155 12.77 9.15 -0.66
N GLY A 156 12.15 9.20 0.52
CA GLY A 156 10.84 9.79 0.73
C GLY A 156 9.66 8.92 0.30
N VAL A 157 8.59 9.59 -0.15
CA VAL A 157 7.33 8.98 -0.61
C VAL A 157 7.03 9.50 -2.01
N ARG A 158 6.60 8.61 -2.91
CA ARG A 158 5.96 8.98 -4.18
C ARG A 158 4.48 8.65 -4.13
N LEU A 159 3.65 9.67 -4.27
CA LEU A 159 2.21 9.54 -4.45
C LEU A 159 1.85 9.58 -5.92
N GLY A 160 0.95 8.68 -6.32
CA GLY A 160 0.47 8.61 -7.68
C GLY A 160 -0.97 8.12 -7.78
N LYS A 161 -1.47 8.01 -9.00
CA LYS A 161 -2.80 7.49 -9.27
C LYS A 161 -2.77 5.99 -9.48
N GLN A 162 -3.75 5.29 -8.92
CA GLN A 162 -3.98 3.89 -9.27
C GLN A 162 -4.41 3.80 -10.74
N SER A 163 -3.59 3.13 -11.55
CA SER A 163 -3.88 2.88 -12.97
C SER A 163 -4.56 1.52 -13.15
N TRP A 164 -5.74 1.52 -13.78
CA TRP A 164 -6.45 0.30 -14.13
C TRP A 164 -5.67 -0.56 -15.14
N SER A 165 -4.84 0.08 -15.96
CA SER A 165 -3.97 -0.64 -16.91
C SER A 165 -2.85 -1.40 -16.21
N ASP A 166 -2.34 -0.92 -15.08
CA ASP A 166 -1.36 -1.63 -14.26
C ASP A 166 -1.99 -2.81 -13.52
N MET A 167 -3.23 -2.65 -13.04
CA MET A 167 -4.00 -3.78 -12.50
C MET A 167 -4.23 -4.88 -13.55
N MET A 168 -4.56 -4.49 -14.78
CA MET A 168 -4.74 -5.42 -15.91
C MET A 168 -3.43 -6.09 -16.33
N ARG A 169 -2.33 -5.35 -16.44
CA ARG A 169 -0.99 -5.91 -16.74
C ARG A 169 -0.55 -6.91 -15.67
N ASN A 170 -0.81 -6.61 -14.39
CA ASN A 170 -0.50 -7.53 -13.29
C ASN A 170 -1.38 -8.79 -13.31
N LYS A 171 -2.66 -8.68 -13.70
CA LYS A 171 -3.51 -9.86 -13.96
C LYS A 171 -2.98 -10.71 -15.12
N LEU A 172 -2.56 -10.09 -16.22
CA LEU A 172 -2.04 -10.79 -17.40
C LEU A 172 -0.70 -11.49 -17.14
N LYS A 173 0.20 -10.89 -16.36
CA LYS A 173 1.47 -11.51 -15.94
C LYS A 173 1.27 -12.72 -15.02
N ALA A 174 0.24 -12.69 -14.16
CA ALA A 174 -0.09 -13.82 -13.29
C ALA A 174 -0.64 -15.03 -14.06
N THR A 175 -1.29 -14.80 -15.21
CA THR A 175 -1.79 -15.87 -16.09
C THR A 175 -0.78 -16.37 -17.12
N GLY A 176 0.36 -15.69 -17.31
CA GLY A 176 1.36 -15.98 -18.35
C GLY A 176 2.57 -16.83 -17.92
N THR A 177 2.50 -17.57 -16.80
CA THR A 177 3.60 -18.45 -16.32
C THR A 177 3.30 -19.95 -16.42
N LEU A 178 2.40 -20.33 -17.35
CA LEU A 178 2.24 -21.70 -17.82
C LEU A 178 2.42 -21.66 -19.33
N ASP A 179 3.67 -21.65 -19.79
CA ASP A 179 4.13 -22.13 -21.11
C ASP A 179 5.60 -21.71 -21.23
N ASP A 180 6.48 -22.49 -20.60
CA ASP A 180 7.86 -22.70 -21.05
C ASP A 180 8.54 -23.70 -20.10
N LEU A 181 8.36 -24.99 -20.40
CA LEU A 181 9.41 -25.98 -20.15
C LEU A 181 9.53 -26.87 -21.40
N PRO A 182 10.75 -27.23 -21.81
CA PRO A 182 11.04 -27.93 -23.07
C PRO A 182 10.48 -29.35 -23.12
#